data_AF-A0A485CJL1-F1
#
_entry.id   AF-A0A485CJL1-F1
#
_cell.length_a   1.000
_cell.length_b   1.000
_cell.length_c   1.000
_cell.angle_alpha   90.00
_cell.angle_beta   90.00
_cell.angle_gamma   90.00
#
_symmetry.space_group_name_H-M   'P 1'
#
loop_
_entity.id
_entity.type
_entity.pdbx_description
1 polymer ?
#
loop_
_entity_poly.entity_id
_entity_poly.type
_entity_poly.pdbx_seq_one_letter_code
_entity_poly.pdbx_strand_id
1 'polypeptide(L)'
;MVISRLIAVNRSTRCGSSVAAVCVYLIAYRFYGLYIAKNVLQVDPTRMTPAVRHNDGLDYVPTDKKVLFGHHFAAIAGGRPAGGAGGWRHRWAICRV
;
A
#
# COMPACT_ATOMS: atom_id res chain seq x y z
N MET A 1 18.09 45.24 -8.32
CA MET A 1 18.58 44.08 -9.11
C MET A 1 19.18 42.95 -8.24
N VAL A 2 19.70 43.21 -7.04
CA VAL A 2 20.32 42.19 -6.16
C VAL A 2 19.29 41.33 -5.40
N ILE A 3 18.18 41.90 -4.92
CA ILE A 3 17.15 41.18 -4.14
C ILE A 3 16.42 40.11 -4.97
N SER A 4 16.19 40.37 -6.27
CA SER A 4 15.52 39.43 -7.18
C SER A 4 16.34 38.16 -7.46
N ARG A 5 17.68 38.19 -7.33
CA ARG A 5 18.55 37.01 -7.54
C ARG A 5 18.56 36.05 -6.35
N LEU A 6 18.29 36.51 -5.12
CA LEU A 6 18.19 35.65 -3.92
C LEU A 6 16.93 34.76 -3.93
N ILE A 7 15.80 35.29 -4.40
CA ILE A 7 14.53 34.53 -4.48
C ILE A 7 14.57 33.46 -5.59
N ALA A 8 15.36 33.68 -6.64
CA ALA A 8 15.51 32.73 -7.74
C ALA A 8 16.35 31.50 -7.35
N VAL A 9 17.40 31.68 -6.55
CA VAL A 9 18.26 30.57 -6.05
C VAL A 9 17.47 29.63 -5.12
N ASN A 10 16.58 30.15 -4.28
CA ASN A 10 15.76 29.33 -3.37
C ASN A 10 14.53 28.68 -4.05
N ARG A 11 14.31 28.90 -5.36
CA ARG A 11 13.27 28.21 -6.14
C ARG A 11 13.82 26.96 -6.84
N SER A 12 15.12 26.94 -7.16
CA SER A 12 15.77 25.84 -7.87
C SER A 12 16.16 24.65 -7.00
N THR A 13 16.29 24.81 -5.68
CA THR A 13 16.69 23.74 -4.74
C THR A 13 15.54 22.87 -4.24
N ARG A 14 14.29 23.18 -4.60
CA ARG A 14 13.10 22.48 -4.07
C ARG A 14 12.84 21.11 -4.69
N CYS A 15 13.26 20.88 -5.93
CA CYS A 15 13.03 19.60 -6.59
C CYS A 15 13.99 18.51 -6.08
N GLY A 16 15.20 18.89 -5.68
CA GLY A 16 16.23 17.95 -5.22
C GLY A 16 15.87 17.25 -3.90
N SER A 17 15.21 17.95 -2.97
CA SER A 17 14.79 17.36 -1.69
C SER A 17 13.66 16.35 -1.86
N SER A 18 12.72 16.58 -2.77
CA SER A 18 11.64 15.63 -3.07
C SER A 18 12.19 14.36 -3.71
N VAL A 19 13.12 14.47 -4.66
CA VAL A 19 13.77 13.30 -5.29
C VAL A 19 14.58 12.54 -4.24
N ALA A 20 15.36 13.22 -3.40
CA ALA A 20 16.10 12.58 -2.32
C ALA A 20 15.18 11.85 -1.33
N ALA A 21 14.04 12.45 -0.95
CA ALA A 21 13.07 11.83 -0.07
C ALA A 21 12.44 10.56 -0.67
N VAL A 22 12.07 10.60 -1.95
CA VAL A 22 11.55 9.41 -2.66
C VAL A 22 12.62 8.32 -2.74
N CYS A 23 13.86 8.67 -3.06
CA CYS A 23 14.96 7.71 -3.10
C CYS A 23 15.17 7.03 -1.73
N VAL A 24 15.22 7.81 -0.64
CA VAL A 24 15.38 7.27 0.71
C VAL A 24 14.17 6.41 1.10
N TYR A 25 12.95 6.83 0.76
CA TYR A 25 11.74 6.05 1.02
C TYR A 25 11.74 4.71 0.29
N LEU A 26 12.13 4.68 -0.99
CA LEU A 26 12.21 3.44 -1.77
C LEU A 26 13.26 2.47 -1.21
N ILE A 27 14.42 3.00 -0.81
CA ILE A 27 15.48 2.22 -0.15
C ILE A 27 14.95 1.64 1.16
N ALA A 28 14.39 2.48 2.02
CA ALA A 28 13.84 2.04 3.31
C ALA A 28 12.74 0.99 3.12
N TYR A 29 11.79 1.21 2.20
CA TYR A 29 10.71 0.28 1.88
C TYR A 29 11.26 -1.08 1.43
N ARG A 30 12.30 -1.10 0.59
CA ARG A 30 12.91 -2.35 0.11
C ARG A 30 13.62 -3.12 1.22
N PHE A 31 14.50 -2.48 1.97
CA PHE A 31 15.32 -3.16 2.98
C PHE A 31 14.50 -3.52 4.23
N TYR A 32 13.65 -2.61 4.69
CA TYR A 32 12.80 -2.85 5.85
C TYR A 32 11.70 -3.88 5.54
N GLY A 33 11.09 -3.81 4.35
CA GLY A 33 10.12 -4.81 3.92
C GLY A 33 10.72 -6.21 3.84
N LEU A 34 11.94 -6.35 3.30
CA LEU A 34 12.66 -7.62 3.27
C LEU A 34 13.05 -8.11 4.67
N TYR A 35 13.43 -7.20 5.57
CA TYR A 35 13.75 -7.55 6.95
C TYR A 35 12.52 -8.13 7.67
N ILE A 36 11.36 -7.48 7.55
CA ILE A 36 10.11 -7.99 8.15
C ILE A 36 9.71 -9.32 7.52
N ALA A 37 9.75 -9.42 6.19
CA ALA A 37 9.36 -10.64 5.49
C ALA A 37 10.21 -11.85 5.90
N LYS A 38 11.52 -11.66 6.11
CA LYS A 38 12.44 -12.76 6.47
C LYS A 38 12.50 -13.04 7.96
N ASN A 39 12.58 -12.01 8.81
CA ASN A 39 12.88 -12.19 10.23
C ASN A 39 11.62 -12.29 11.10
N VAL A 40 10.55 -11.56 10.75
CA VAL A 40 9.32 -11.50 11.56
C VAL A 40 8.28 -12.46 11.02
N LEU A 41 7.92 -12.31 9.74
CA LEU A 41 6.85 -13.09 9.11
C LEU A 41 7.32 -14.45 8.60
N GLN A 42 8.64 -14.63 8.39
CA GLN A 42 9.26 -15.84 7.84
C GLN A 42 8.48 -16.37 6.62
N VAL A 43 8.26 -15.49 5.65
CA VAL A 43 7.43 -15.79 4.47
C VAL A 43 8.12 -16.85 3.62
N ASP A 44 7.59 -18.07 3.66
CA ASP A 44 8.05 -19.21 2.89
C ASP A 44 7.09 -19.47 1.71
N PRO A 45 7.54 -19.29 0.45
CA PRO A 45 6.70 -19.53 -0.73
C PRO A 45 6.38 -21.02 -0.96
N THR A 46 7.10 -21.94 -0.30
CA THR A 46 6.86 -23.38 -0.39
C THR A 46 5.80 -23.86 0.61
N ARG A 47 5.48 -23.04 1.62
CA ARG A 47 4.47 -23.37 2.62
C ARG A 47 3.07 -23.25 2.02
N MET A 48 2.35 -24.36 1.99
CA MET A 48 0.94 -24.35 1.58
C MET A 48 0.10 -23.47 2.50
N THR A 49 -0.73 -22.63 1.91
CA THR A 49 -1.67 -21.78 2.65
C THR A 49 -2.76 -22.64 3.30
N PRO A 50 -3.31 -22.20 4.45
CA PRO A 50 -4.37 -22.95 5.13
C PRO A 50 -5.62 -23.13 4.26
N ALA A 51 -5.88 -22.20 3.32
CA ALA A 51 -6.93 -22.32 2.30
C ALA A 51 -6.80 -23.58 1.41
N VAL A 52 -5.57 -24.07 1.21
CA VAL A 52 -5.33 -25.32 0.44
C VAL A 52 -5.31 -26.52 1.37
N ARG A 53 -4.74 -26.39 2.58
CA ARG A 53 -4.56 -27.50 3.52
C ARG A 53 -5.86 -27.94 4.22
N HIS A 54 -6.74 -27.00 4.54
CA HIS A 54 -7.98 -27.26 5.27
C HIS A 54 -9.18 -26.80 4.45
N ASN A 55 -9.24 -27.18 3.17
CA ASN A 55 -10.26 -26.75 2.21
C ASN A 55 -11.68 -27.23 2.59
N ASP A 56 -12.34 -26.53 3.50
CA ASP A 56 -13.62 -26.88 4.09
C ASP A 56 -14.83 -26.33 3.32
N GLY A 57 -14.60 -25.48 2.31
CA GLY A 57 -15.66 -24.91 1.49
C GLY A 57 -16.43 -23.75 2.15
N LEU A 58 -16.07 -23.37 3.38
CA LEU A 58 -16.72 -22.30 4.15
C LEU A 58 -15.71 -21.21 4.55
N ASP A 59 -14.73 -21.56 5.38
CA ASP A 59 -13.74 -20.62 5.94
C ASP A 59 -12.41 -20.65 5.17
N TYR A 60 -12.11 -21.77 4.50
CA TYR A 60 -10.86 -22.01 3.80
C TYR A 60 -11.16 -22.48 2.38
N VAL A 61 -11.22 -21.53 1.44
CA VAL A 61 -11.45 -21.82 0.02
C VAL A 61 -10.27 -21.31 -0.81
N PRO A 62 -9.62 -22.17 -1.63
CA PRO A 62 -8.50 -21.76 -2.46
C PRO A 62 -8.97 -20.73 -3.50
N THR A 63 -8.50 -19.49 -3.33
CA THR A 63 -8.84 -18.35 -4.18
C THR A 63 -7.62 -17.89 -4.97
N ASP A 64 -7.85 -17.39 -6.20
CA ASP A 64 -6.77 -16.86 -7.03
C ASP A 64 -6.09 -15.65 -6.36
N LYS A 65 -4.75 -15.63 -6.41
CA LYS A 65 -3.91 -14.60 -5.77
C LYS A 65 -4.22 -13.19 -6.27
N LYS A 66 -4.64 -13.03 -7.53
CA LYS A 66 -4.96 -11.72 -8.13
C LYS A 66 -6.24 -11.13 -7.52
N VAL A 67 -7.24 -11.97 -7.27
CA VAL A 67 -8.51 -11.56 -6.65
C VAL A 67 -8.27 -11.12 -5.21
N LEU A 68 -7.48 -11.89 -4.46
CA LEU A 68 -7.10 -11.54 -3.08
C LEU A 68 -6.37 -10.20 -3.03
N PHE A 69 -5.40 -9.98 -3.91
CA PHE A 69 -4.68 -8.71 -4.00
C PHE A 69 -5.61 -7.53 -4.35
N GLY A 70 -6.51 -7.71 -5.32
CA GLY A 70 -7.49 -6.69 -5.69
C GLY A 70 -8.39 -6.28 -4.51
N HIS A 71 -8.82 -7.25 -3.70
CA HIS A 71 -9.63 -6.98 -2.52
C HIS A 71 -8.85 -6.21 -1.44
N HIS A 72 -7.61 -6.62 -1.15
CA HIS A 72 -6.74 -5.91 -0.21
C HIS A 72 -6.42 -4.49 -0.69
N PHE A 73 -6.13 -4.34 -1.99
CA PHE A 73 -5.86 -3.03 -2.58
C PHE A 73 -7.09 -2.13 -2.50
N ALA A 74 -8.29 -2.64 -2.83
CA ALA A 74 -9.53 -1.90 -2.73
C ALA A 74 -9.83 -1.46 -1.29
N ALA A 75 -9.54 -2.30 -0.29
CA ALA A 75 -9.69 -1.97 1.12
C ALA A 75 -8.75 -0.83 1.56
N ILE A 76 -7.51 -0.80 1.07
CA ILE A 76 -6.52 0.25 1.39
C ILE A 76 -6.81 1.53 0.61
N ALA A 77 -7.14 1.42 -0.68
CA ALA A 77 -7.41 2.55 -1.57
C ALA A 77 -8.77 3.21 -1.27
N GLY A 78 -9.71 2.45 -0.69
CA GLY A 78 -11.04 2.90 -0.29
C GLY A 78 -11.07 3.81 0.93
N GLY A 79 -10.12 4.75 1.04
CA GLY A 79 -10.13 5.79 2.06
C GLY A 79 -11.44 6.60 1.99
N ARG A 80 -12.25 6.51 3.04
CA ARG A 80 -13.51 7.28 3.15
C ARG A 80 -13.18 8.78 3.18
N PRO A 81 -13.87 9.63 2.39
CA PRO A 81 -13.73 11.07 2.54
C PRO A 81 -14.04 11.50 3.98
N ALA A 82 -13.16 12.31 4.58
CA ALA A 82 -13.26 12.73 5.97
C ALA A 82 -14.44 13.68 6.25
N GLY A 83 -15.14 14.17 5.23
CA GLY A 83 -16.34 15.00 5.35
C GLY A 83 -17.46 14.50 4.43
N GLY A 84 -18.62 14.17 5.00
CA GLY A 84 -19.83 13.83 4.25
C GLY A 84 -20.54 12.56 4.73
N ALA A 85 -21.18 12.65 5.91
CA ALA A 85 -22.17 11.67 6.34
C ALA A 85 -23.48 11.94 5.59
N GLY A 86 -23.72 11.20 4.51
CA GLY A 86 -25.00 11.24 3.81
C GLY A 86 -24.97 10.40 2.53
N GLY A 87 -25.44 9.15 2.60
CA GLY A 87 -25.80 8.39 1.38
C GLY A 87 -24.82 7.32 0.86
N TRP A 88 -23.92 6.77 1.67
CA TRP A 88 -22.97 5.73 1.21
C TRP A 88 -23.40 4.27 1.45
N ARG A 89 -24.57 4.04 2.05
CA ARG A 89 -25.01 2.71 2.51
C ARG A 89 -25.15 1.64 1.43
N HIS A 90 -25.14 1.99 0.14
CA HIS A 90 -25.53 1.08 -0.94
C HIS A 90 -24.40 0.75 -1.94
N ARG A 91 -23.23 1.42 -1.86
CA ARG A 91 -22.15 1.27 -2.86
C ARG A 91 -20.96 0.44 -2.40
N TRP A 92 -20.83 0.21 -1.10
CA TRP A 92 -19.74 -0.58 -0.50
C TRP A 92 -20.05 -2.09 -0.37
N ALA A 93 -21.26 -2.52 -0.78
CA ALA A 93 -21.64 -3.93 -0.76
C ALA A 93 -20.85 -4.80 -1.76
N ILE A 94 -20.08 -4.19 -2.67
CA ILE A 94 -19.28 -4.90 -3.68
C ILE A 94 -18.00 -5.51 -3.07
N CYS A 95 -17.60 -5.11 -1.87
CA CYS A 95 -16.47 -5.73 -1.13
C CYS A 95 -16.93 -6.68 -0.02
N ARG A 96 -18.03 -7.41 -0.22
CA ARG A 96 -18.41 -8.54 0.65
C ARG A 96 -18.29 -9.84 -0.16
N VAL A 97 -17.06 -10.14 -0.56
CA VAL A 97 -16.61 -11.51 -0.89
C VAL A 97 -15.82 -11.99 0.31
#